data_AF-A0A0P7ZL98-F1
#
_entry.id   AF-A0A0P7ZL98-F1
#
_cell.length_a   1.000
_cell.length_b   1.000
_cell.length_c   1.000
_cell.angle_alpha   90.00
_cell.angle_beta   90.00
_cell.angle_gamma   90.00
#
_symmetry.space_group_name_H-M   'P 1'
#
loop_
_entity.id
_entity.type
_entity.pdbx_description
1 polymer ?
#
loop_
_entity_poly.entity_id
_entity_poly.type
_entity_poly.pdbx_seq_one_letter_code
_entity_poly.pdbx_strand_id
1 'polypeptide(L)'
;MRSYLFLPILILALSIGLSACQVESRDLICEQLLANALQPYIGQEITADTFIEVVEKAYDLPTQDIQLNRHKDGSWFLNWNQHGLGYGVLSKNGKYLDRIGINYGAREFSVKRLFECVSTLPEWYWAAYGSNPPTMGIRYAFTLYFPMQGIVATAGGSGRNPKELPHLNEDITISDVFIGTPGSLSDLYKQRWEHSLEGVRSGLHPLPWPKDWNEVRFIEDQGLGW
;
A
#
# COMPACT_ATOMS: atom_id res chain seq x y z
N MET A 1 -21.46 -39.07 50.45
CA MET A 1 -21.26 -39.27 49.00
C MET A 1 -21.05 -37.90 48.38
N ARG A 2 -19.81 -37.59 48.02
CA ARG A 2 -19.33 -36.25 47.63
C ARG A 2 -19.29 -36.13 46.10
N SER A 3 -19.82 -35.01 45.61
CA SER A 3 -19.21 -34.14 44.60
C SER A 3 -18.66 -34.77 43.30
N TYR A 4 -19.52 -34.99 42.29
CA TYR A 4 -19.07 -35.24 40.91
C TYR A 4 -19.85 -34.46 39.83
N LEU A 5 -20.75 -33.54 40.20
CA LEU A 5 -21.55 -32.77 39.23
C LEU A 5 -20.95 -31.40 38.86
N PHE A 6 -19.86 -30.96 39.51
CA PHE A 6 -19.24 -29.65 39.23
C PHE A 6 -18.14 -29.69 38.15
N LEU A 7 -17.60 -30.87 37.84
CA LEU A 7 -16.50 -31.01 36.88
C LEU A 7 -16.91 -30.82 35.40
N PRO A 8 -18.06 -31.30 34.90
CA PRO A 8 -18.40 -31.16 33.48
C PRO A 8 -18.83 -29.72 33.11
N ILE A 9 -19.39 -28.97 34.06
CA ILE A 9 -19.83 -27.58 33.84
C ILE A 9 -18.60 -26.65 33.69
N LEU A 10 -17.54 -26.90 34.45
CA LEU A 10 -16.30 -26.13 34.37
C LEU A 10 -15.59 -26.34 33.02
N ILE A 11 -15.64 -27.55 32.46
CA ILE A 11 -15.04 -27.87 31.15
C ILE A 11 -15.85 -27.24 30.01
N LEU A 12 -17.18 -27.15 30.13
CA LEU A 12 -18.03 -26.46 29.16
C LEU A 12 -17.81 -24.94 29.18
N ALA A 13 -17.62 -24.35 30.37
CA ALA A 13 -17.31 -22.93 30.50
C ALA A 13 -15.90 -22.57 29.97
N LEU A 14 -14.91 -23.46 30.15
CA LEU A 14 -13.56 -23.26 29.58
C LEU A 14 -13.53 -23.38 28.05
N SER A 15 -14.36 -24.26 27.46
CA SER A 15 -14.41 -24.43 25.99
C SER A 15 -15.11 -23.26 25.30
N ILE A 16 -16.08 -22.61 25.94
CA ILE A 16 -16.70 -21.38 25.43
C ILE A 16 -15.75 -20.17 25.57
N GLY A 17 -14.89 -20.14 26.60
CA GLY A 17 -13.89 -19.08 26.80
C GLY A 17 -12.72 -19.11 25.81
N LEU A 18 -12.37 -20.29 25.27
CA LEU A 18 -11.28 -20.44 24.29
C LEU A 18 -11.69 -20.16 22.85
N SER A 19 -13.00 -20.13 22.54
CA SER A 19 -13.49 -19.73 21.21
C SER A 19 -13.55 -18.21 21.00
N ALA A 20 -13.33 -17.40 22.05
CA ALA A 20 -13.31 -15.94 21.94
C ALA A 20 -11.96 -15.35 21.50
N CYS A 21 -10.94 -16.20 21.29
CA CYS A 21 -9.70 -15.83 20.59
C CYS A 21 -9.66 -16.45 19.18
N GLN A 22 -10.78 -16.40 18.45
CA GLN A 22 -10.64 -16.31 17.00
C GLN A 22 -10.14 -14.90 16.72
N VAL A 23 -8.82 -14.80 16.47
CA VAL A 23 -8.24 -13.68 15.73
C VAL A 23 -9.12 -13.53 14.51
N GLU A 24 -9.96 -12.51 14.52
CA GLU A 24 -10.85 -12.14 13.44
C GLU A 24 -9.93 -11.88 12.23
N SER A 25 -9.70 -12.89 11.39
CA SER A 25 -9.09 -12.67 10.08
C SER A 25 -10.13 -11.91 9.28
N ARG A 26 -10.22 -10.59 9.52
CA ARG A 26 -11.06 -9.71 8.72
C ARG A 26 -10.44 -9.73 7.33
N ASP A 27 -11.02 -10.54 6.46
CA ASP A 27 -10.79 -10.46 5.03
C ASP A 27 -11.12 -9.03 4.62
N LEU A 28 -10.08 -8.22 4.43
CA LEU A 28 -10.23 -6.87 3.92
C LEU A 28 -10.71 -6.98 2.46
N ILE A 29 -11.77 -6.26 2.13
CA ILE A 29 -12.25 -6.16 0.75
C ILE A 29 -11.38 -5.19 -0.04
N CYS A 30 -11.31 -5.37 -1.35
CA CYS A 30 -10.46 -4.55 -2.24
C CYS A 30 -10.71 -3.04 -2.09
N GLU A 31 -11.95 -2.65 -1.78
CA GLU A 31 -12.30 -1.25 -1.52
C GLU A 31 -11.48 -0.63 -0.39
N GLN A 32 -11.23 -1.38 0.68
CA GLN A 32 -10.45 -0.93 1.84
C GLN A 32 -8.96 -0.98 1.56
N LEU A 33 -8.51 -2.01 0.83
CA LEU A 33 -7.10 -2.27 0.55
C LEU A 33 -6.50 -1.24 -0.40
N LEU A 34 -7.31 -0.75 -1.34
CA LEU A 34 -6.88 0.19 -2.36
C LEU A 34 -7.55 1.56 -2.22
N ALA A 35 -8.29 1.81 -1.14
CA ALA A 35 -9.00 3.07 -0.94
C ALA A 35 -9.84 3.48 -2.17
N ASN A 36 -10.56 2.53 -2.77
CA ASN A 36 -11.25 2.71 -4.07
C ASN A 36 -12.17 3.93 -4.09
N ALA A 37 -12.82 4.25 -2.95
CA ALA A 37 -13.70 5.40 -2.84
C ALA A 37 -13.00 6.76 -3.09
N LEU A 38 -11.67 6.81 -2.89
CA LEU A 38 -10.88 8.03 -3.03
C LEU A 38 -10.13 8.14 -4.38
N GLN A 39 -9.92 7.02 -5.07
CA GLN A 39 -9.21 6.99 -6.36
C GLN A 39 -9.76 7.98 -7.42
N PRO A 40 -11.08 8.19 -7.56
CA PRO A 40 -11.61 9.13 -8.55
C PRO A 40 -11.15 10.60 -8.36
N TYR A 41 -10.64 10.94 -7.18
CA TYR A 41 -10.17 12.29 -6.86
C TYR A 41 -8.69 12.50 -7.19
N ILE A 42 -7.94 11.44 -7.51
CA ILE A 42 -6.54 11.58 -7.88
C ILE A 42 -6.43 12.38 -9.20
N GLY A 43 -5.53 13.35 -9.23
CA GLY A 43 -5.33 14.28 -10.33
C GLY A 43 -6.38 15.40 -10.42
N GLN A 44 -7.43 15.36 -9.59
CA GLN A 44 -8.44 16.42 -9.55
C GLN A 44 -7.94 17.63 -8.77
N GLU A 45 -8.42 18.81 -9.16
CA GLU A 45 -8.22 20.03 -8.39
C GLU A 45 -9.15 20.03 -7.19
N ILE A 46 -8.59 19.94 -5.98
CA ILE A 46 -9.37 19.82 -4.74
C ILE A 46 -8.64 20.44 -3.56
N THR A 47 -9.38 21.18 -2.73
CA THR A 47 -8.85 21.77 -1.50
C THR A 47 -8.80 20.74 -0.38
N ALA A 48 -7.94 20.96 0.62
CA ALA A 48 -7.88 20.10 1.80
C ALA A 48 -9.23 20.01 2.54
N ASP A 49 -9.95 21.13 2.68
CA ASP A 49 -11.20 21.18 3.45
C ASP A 49 -12.31 20.39 2.72
N THR A 50 -12.42 20.57 1.40
CA THR A 50 -13.33 19.74 0.57
C THR A 50 -12.94 18.26 0.62
N PHE A 51 -11.64 17.95 0.63
CA PHE A 51 -11.19 16.56 0.65
C PHE A 51 -11.45 15.89 2.01
N ILE A 52 -11.39 16.64 3.12
CA ILE A 52 -11.80 16.16 4.43
C ILE A 52 -13.26 15.68 4.40
N GLU A 53 -14.19 16.48 3.85
CA GLU A 53 -15.61 16.08 3.71
C GLU A 53 -15.78 14.79 2.90
N VAL A 54 -14.97 14.61 1.85
CA VAL A 54 -14.95 13.37 1.05
C VAL A 54 -14.53 12.18 1.91
N VAL A 55 -13.47 12.32 2.71
CA VAL A 55 -12.98 11.27 3.61
C VAL A 55 -14.01 10.93 4.68
N GLU A 56 -14.60 11.92 5.33
CA GLU A 56 -15.65 11.72 6.33
C GLU A 56 -16.80 10.89 5.79
N LYS A 57 -17.28 11.22 4.59
CA LYS A 57 -18.37 10.51 3.94
C LYS A 57 -17.98 9.12 3.48
N ALA A 58 -16.78 8.96 2.90
CA ALA A 58 -16.33 7.69 2.36
C ALA A 58 -16.08 6.64 3.46
N TYR A 59 -15.69 7.10 4.64
CA TYR A 59 -15.22 6.24 5.70
C TYR A 59 -16.07 6.29 6.98
N ASP A 60 -17.09 7.14 7.03
CA ASP A 60 -17.96 7.34 8.21
C ASP A 60 -17.14 7.69 9.47
N LEU A 61 -16.27 8.70 9.33
CA LEU A 61 -15.36 9.17 10.37
C LEU A 61 -15.63 10.64 10.71
N PRO A 62 -15.49 11.06 11.97
CA PRO A 62 -15.59 12.47 12.34
C PRO A 62 -14.34 13.26 11.94
N THR A 63 -14.49 14.55 11.59
CA THR A 63 -13.39 15.45 11.17
C THR A 63 -12.15 15.38 12.05
N GLN A 64 -12.38 15.29 13.36
CA GLN A 64 -11.33 15.31 14.38
C GLN A 64 -10.38 14.09 14.32
N ASP A 65 -10.80 13.01 13.67
CA ASP A 65 -9.98 11.81 13.47
C ASP A 65 -9.11 11.90 12.21
N ILE A 66 -9.24 12.99 11.44
CA ILE A 66 -8.48 13.28 10.24
C ILE A 66 -7.45 14.38 10.55
N GLN A 67 -6.17 14.04 10.44
CA GLN A 67 -5.07 14.97 10.68
C GLN A 67 -4.66 15.68 9.39
N LEU A 68 -4.62 17.02 9.43
CA LEU A 68 -4.16 17.86 8.34
C LEU A 68 -2.83 18.54 8.67
N ASN A 69 -1.83 18.31 7.82
CA ASN A 69 -0.56 19.02 7.84
C ASN A 69 -0.41 19.85 6.56
N ARG A 70 -0.19 21.17 6.69
CA ARG A 70 0.06 22.07 5.56
C ARG A 70 1.54 22.44 5.50
N HIS A 71 2.10 22.39 4.32
CA HIS A 71 3.49 22.73 4.04
C HIS A 71 3.61 24.15 3.48
N LYS A 72 4.80 24.74 3.59
CA LYS A 72 5.08 26.13 3.16
C LYS A 72 4.96 26.35 1.65
N ASP A 73 5.14 25.30 0.86
CA ASP A 73 4.99 25.28 -0.60
C ASP A 73 3.53 25.18 -1.04
N GLY A 74 2.58 25.20 -0.11
CA GLY A 74 1.15 25.04 -0.36
C GLY A 74 0.68 23.58 -0.40
N SER A 75 1.60 22.62 -0.43
CA SER A 75 1.27 21.19 -0.35
C SER A 75 0.56 20.87 0.97
N TRP A 76 -0.31 19.88 0.95
CA TRP A 76 -0.99 19.41 2.15
C TRP A 76 -0.98 17.89 2.22
N PHE A 77 -0.94 17.37 3.45
CA PHE A 77 -0.98 15.96 3.75
C PHE A 77 -2.12 15.70 4.75
N LEU A 78 -3.05 14.83 4.36
CA LEU A 78 -4.11 14.33 5.22
C LEU A 78 -3.80 12.90 5.64
N ASN A 79 -4.07 12.52 6.89
CA ASN A 79 -3.98 11.13 7.32
C ASN A 79 -5.04 10.79 8.36
N TRP A 80 -5.45 9.52 8.40
CA TRP A 80 -6.41 8.97 9.37
C TRP A 80 -6.16 7.47 9.55
N ASN A 81 -6.82 6.87 10.54
CA ASN A 81 -6.79 5.43 10.75
C ASN A 81 -8.19 4.85 10.73
N GLN A 82 -8.37 3.69 10.11
CA GLN A 82 -9.62 2.96 10.16
C GLN A 82 -9.41 1.47 10.02
N HIS A 83 -10.14 0.69 10.82
CA HIS A 83 -10.04 -0.77 10.84
C HIS A 83 -8.59 -1.29 11.02
N GLY A 84 -7.75 -0.53 11.73
CA GLY A 84 -6.33 -0.88 11.94
C GLY A 84 -5.44 -0.65 10.72
N LEU A 85 -5.91 0.09 9.72
CA LEU A 85 -5.16 0.57 8.56
C LEU A 85 -4.89 2.06 8.70
N GLY A 86 -3.69 2.49 8.34
CA GLY A 86 -3.34 3.90 8.24
C GLY A 86 -3.54 4.38 6.81
N TYR A 87 -4.30 5.44 6.61
CA TYR A 87 -4.51 6.05 5.31
C TYR A 87 -3.86 7.43 5.27
N GLY A 88 -3.38 7.82 4.10
CA GLY A 88 -2.77 9.13 3.88
C GLY A 88 -3.00 9.63 2.47
N VAL A 89 -3.07 10.94 2.30
CA VAL A 89 -3.26 11.57 1.00
C VAL A 89 -2.37 12.79 0.91
N LEU A 90 -1.63 12.92 -0.19
CA LEU A 90 -0.77 14.06 -0.46
C LEU A 90 -1.33 14.86 -1.63
N SER A 91 -1.35 16.18 -1.46
CA SER A 91 -1.47 17.13 -2.55
C SER A 91 -0.15 17.84 -2.79
N LYS A 92 0.24 17.96 -4.06
CA LYS A 92 1.41 18.72 -4.49
C LYS A 92 1.01 20.15 -4.83
N ASN A 93 1.71 21.12 -4.26
CA ASN A 93 1.47 22.56 -4.44
C ASN A 93 0.04 23.02 -4.05
N GLY A 94 -0.68 22.20 -3.29
CA GLY A 94 -2.03 22.49 -2.79
C GLY A 94 -3.13 22.51 -3.85
N LYS A 95 -2.81 22.18 -5.10
CA LYS A 95 -3.73 22.31 -6.23
C LYS A 95 -4.36 20.98 -6.61
N TYR A 96 -3.55 19.93 -6.73
CA TYR A 96 -4.02 18.63 -7.20
C TYR A 96 -3.77 17.57 -6.14
N LEU A 97 -4.68 16.61 -6.01
CA LEU A 97 -4.45 15.40 -5.24
C LEU A 97 -3.46 14.52 -6.01
N ASP A 98 -2.28 14.31 -5.45
CA ASP A 98 -1.15 13.65 -6.11
C ASP A 98 -1.24 12.13 -5.95
N ARG A 99 -1.42 11.69 -4.69
CA ARG A 99 -1.43 10.27 -4.32
C ARG A 99 -2.19 9.99 -3.04
N ILE A 100 -2.66 8.75 -2.94
CA ILE A 100 -3.20 8.10 -1.75
C ILE A 100 -2.18 7.06 -1.29
N GLY A 101 -1.98 6.92 0.01
CA GLY A 101 -1.16 5.90 0.64
C GLY A 101 -1.98 5.11 1.64
N ILE A 102 -1.76 3.80 1.69
CA ILE A 102 -2.32 2.89 2.68
C ILE A 102 -1.15 2.16 3.37
N ASN A 103 -1.13 2.18 4.69
CA ASN A 103 -0.22 1.43 5.54
C ASN A 103 -1.00 0.30 6.22
N TYR A 104 -0.57 -0.94 5.98
CA TYR A 104 -1.23 -2.15 6.51
C TYR A 104 -0.73 -2.53 7.91
N GLY A 105 0.33 -1.88 8.40
CA GLY A 105 0.89 -2.12 9.72
C GLY A 105 1.34 -3.58 9.89
N ALA A 106 0.78 -4.25 10.91
CA ALA A 106 1.04 -5.66 11.19
C ALA A 106 0.04 -6.62 10.51
N ARG A 107 -0.89 -6.11 9.68
CA ARG A 107 -1.84 -6.96 8.97
C ARG A 107 -1.15 -7.59 7.75
N GLU A 108 -1.40 -8.88 7.56
CA GLU A 108 -0.84 -9.63 6.44
C GLU A 108 -1.67 -9.39 5.17
N PHE A 109 -1.07 -8.71 4.20
CA PHE A 109 -1.65 -8.51 2.88
C PHE A 109 -0.67 -8.99 1.81
N SER A 110 -1.00 -10.07 1.11
CA SER A 110 -0.08 -10.67 0.15
C SER A 110 -0.06 -9.95 -1.20
N VAL A 111 1.05 -10.09 -1.92
CA VAL A 111 1.18 -9.66 -3.33
C VAL A 111 0.04 -10.25 -4.17
N LYS A 112 -0.29 -11.53 -4.00
CA LYS A 112 -1.41 -12.18 -4.69
C LYS A 112 -2.70 -11.39 -4.51
N ARG A 113 -3.02 -11.04 -3.27
CA ARG A 113 -4.26 -10.35 -2.92
C ARG A 113 -4.28 -8.91 -3.43
N LEU A 114 -3.15 -8.21 -3.42
CA LEU A 114 -3.02 -6.90 -4.08
C LEU A 114 -3.47 -6.98 -5.53
N PHE A 115 -2.98 -7.98 -6.25
CA PHE A 115 -3.26 -8.10 -7.68
C PHE A 115 -4.65 -8.62 -8.02
N GLU A 116 -5.28 -9.37 -7.12
CA GLU A 116 -6.72 -9.65 -7.24
C GLU A 116 -7.56 -8.37 -7.12
N CYS A 117 -7.05 -7.35 -6.43
CA CYS A 117 -7.76 -6.09 -6.19
C CYS A 117 -7.45 -4.98 -7.19
N VAL A 118 -6.23 -4.95 -7.73
CA VAL A 118 -5.80 -3.93 -8.68
C VAL A 118 -6.65 -4.04 -9.96
N SER A 119 -7.26 -2.94 -10.37
CA SER A 119 -8.12 -2.88 -11.57
C SER A 119 -7.36 -2.45 -12.82
N THR A 120 -7.97 -2.64 -14.00
CA THR A 120 -7.34 -2.46 -15.32
C THR A 120 -7.36 -1.03 -15.87
N LEU A 121 -7.93 -0.05 -15.15
CA LEU A 121 -8.02 1.35 -15.61
C LEU A 121 -6.99 2.21 -14.86
N PRO A 122 -6.45 3.26 -15.51
CA PRO A 122 -5.01 3.51 -15.50
C PRO A 122 -4.51 4.12 -14.19
N GLU A 123 -4.08 3.30 -13.26
CA GLU A 123 -3.52 3.75 -11.98
C GLU A 123 -2.05 3.31 -11.84
N TRP A 124 -1.22 4.23 -11.34
CA TRP A 124 0.12 3.91 -10.85
C TRP A 124 -0.03 3.33 -9.44
N TYR A 125 0.47 2.11 -9.24
CA TYR A 125 0.58 1.52 -7.90
C TYR A 125 2.05 1.38 -7.55
N TRP A 126 2.41 1.77 -6.34
CA TRP A 126 3.68 1.42 -5.74
C TRP A 126 3.40 0.61 -4.49
N ALA A 127 4.10 -0.51 -4.31
CA ALA A 127 3.94 -1.33 -3.13
C ALA A 127 5.31 -1.69 -2.58
N ALA A 128 5.44 -1.70 -1.27
CA ALA A 128 6.67 -2.11 -0.62
C ALA A 128 6.47 -3.18 0.44
N TYR A 129 7.55 -3.90 0.70
CA TYR A 129 7.67 -4.89 1.75
C TYR A 129 9.08 -4.87 2.35
N GLY A 130 9.22 -5.42 3.55
CA GLY A 130 10.46 -5.40 4.32
C GLY A 130 10.45 -4.34 5.42
N SER A 131 11.62 -4.07 6.00
CA SER A 131 11.73 -3.21 7.18
C SER A 131 11.37 -1.76 6.84
N ASN A 132 10.38 -1.19 7.55
CA ASN A 132 10.11 0.24 7.50
C ASN A 132 11.28 1.02 8.13
N PRO A 133 11.76 2.12 7.51
CA PRO A 133 12.68 3.03 8.19
C PRO A 133 12.08 3.51 9.53
N PRO A 134 12.87 3.71 10.59
CA PRO A 134 14.33 3.71 10.65
C PRO A 134 14.96 2.33 10.97
N THR A 135 14.19 1.25 10.91
CA THR A 135 14.69 -0.10 11.26
C THR A 135 15.75 -0.55 10.28
N MET A 136 16.91 -1.04 10.77
CA MET A 136 17.95 -1.59 9.88
C MET A 136 17.42 -2.80 9.10
N GLY A 137 17.61 -2.81 7.78
CA GLY A 137 17.14 -3.88 6.90
C GLY A 137 17.00 -3.39 5.46
N ILE A 138 16.88 -4.32 4.52
CA ILE A 138 16.60 -3.98 3.13
C ILE A 138 15.08 -3.83 2.98
N ARG A 139 14.65 -2.69 2.44
CA ARG A 139 13.28 -2.50 1.95
C ARG A 139 13.26 -2.85 0.47
N TYR A 140 12.26 -3.62 0.06
CA TYR A 140 12.03 -3.96 -1.33
C TYR A 140 10.74 -3.26 -1.75
N ALA A 141 10.78 -2.54 -2.86
CA ALA A 141 9.72 -1.64 -3.24
C ALA A 141 9.46 -1.77 -4.74
N PHE A 142 8.43 -2.52 -5.11
CA PHE A 142 8.11 -2.66 -6.52
C PHE A 142 7.11 -1.60 -6.95
N THR A 143 7.33 -1.08 -8.15
CA THR A 143 6.42 -0.14 -8.80
C THR A 143 5.65 -0.87 -9.89
N LEU A 144 4.33 -0.91 -9.78
CA LEU A 144 3.45 -1.44 -10.80
C LEU A 144 3.00 -0.28 -11.71
N TYR A 145 3.47 -0.30 -12.95
CA TYR A 145 3.06 0.67 -13.97
C TYR A 145 1.99 0.03 -14.85
N PHE A 146 0.74 0.07 -14.40
CA PHE A 146 -0.41 -0.54 -15.06
C PHE A 146 -0.31 -2.08 -15.20
N PRO A 147 -1.31 -2.84 -14.74
CA PRO A 147 -1.37 -4.29 -14.96
C PRO A 147 -1.27 -4.70 -16.44
N MET A 148 -1.64 -3.82 -17.36
CA MET A 148 -1.61 -4.06 -18.80
C MET A 148 -0.35 -3.58 -19.54
N GLN A 149 0.45 -2.68 -18.95
CA GLN A 149 1.60 -2.08 -19.66
C GLN A 149 2.94 -2.55 -19.10
N GLY A 150 2.98 -3.02 -17.86
CA GLY A 150 4.10 -3.79 -17.32
C GLY A 150 4.47 -3.48 -15.88
N ILE A 151 5.41 -4.25 -15.33
CA ILE A 151 5.91 -4.10 -13.97
C ILE A 151 7.37 -3.66 -13.98
N VAL A 152 7.74 -2.81 -13.01
CA VAL A 152 9.12 -2.48 -12.69
C VAL A 152 9.34 -2.72 -11.21
N ALA A 153 9.99 -3.83 -10.87
CA ALA A 153 10.34 -4.13 -9.48
C ALA A 153 11.72 -3.54 -9.15
N THR A 154 11.77 -2.54 -8.26
CA THR A 154 13.03 -1.97 -7.77
C THR A 154 13.30 -2.35 -6.31
N ALA A 155 14.57 -2.42 -5.94
CA ALA A 155 14.99 -2.65 -4.56
C ALA A 155 15.89 -1.50 -4.13
N GLY A 156 15.65 -0.96 -2.94
CA GLY A 156 16.44 0.14 -2.39
C GLY A 156 16.27 0.25 -0.87
N GLY A 157 17.35 0.49 -0.15
CA GLY A 157 17.34 0.61 1.31
C GLY A 157 18.74 0.74 1.88
N SER A 158 18.84 0.98 3.18
CA SER A 158 20.11 1.10 3.90
C SER A 158 20.47 -0.23 4.59
N GLY A 159 21.57 -0.86 4.17
CA GLY A 159 22.01 -2.14 4.75
C GLY A 159 23.04 -2.88 3.90
N ARG A 160 23.48 -4.07 4.35
CA ARG A 160 24.28 -4.97 3.51
C ARG A 160 23.40 -5.50 2.40
N ASN A 161 23.72 -5.14 1.16
CA ASN A 161 23.04 -5.67 -0.01
C ASN A 161 23.10 -7.21 -0.03
N PRO A 162 21.98 -7.87 -0.37
CA PRO A 162 22.00 -9.31 -0.56
C PRO A 162 22.86 -9.59 -1.80
N LYS A 163 23.57 -10.72 -1.82
CA LYS A 163 24.38 -11.13 -2.99
C LYS A 163 23.52 -11.36 -4.24
N GLU A 164 22.25 -11.67 -4.04
CA GLU A 164 21.24 -11.87 -5.06
C GLU A 164 19.94 -11.22 -4.59
N LEU A 165 19.28 -10.46 -5.48
CA LEU A 165 17.99 -9.87 -5.18
C LEU A 165 16.92 -10.97 -5.21
N PRO A 166 15.92 -10.94 -4.31
CA PRO A 166 14.87 -11.94 -4.29
C PRO A 166 14.03 -11.87 -5.58
N HIS A 167 13.29 -12.94 -5.85
CA HIS A 167 12.18 -12.90 -6.80
C HIS A 167 10.93 -12.36 -6.10
N LEU A 168 10.03 -11.72 -6.83
CA LEU A 168 8.70 -11.41 -6.30
C LEU A 168 7.91 -12.73 -6.21
N ASN A 169 7.51 -13.11 -4.99
CA ASN A 169 6.62 -14.23 -4.74
C ASN A 169 5.23 -13.69 -4.38
N GLU A 170 4.17 -14.34 -4.88
CA GLU A 170 2.78 -13.99 -4.62
C GLU A 170 2.40 -14.01 -3.13
N ASP A 171 3.12 -14.76 -2.29
CA ASP A 171 2.88 -14.87 -0.84
C ASP A 171 3.56 -13.77 -0.01
N ILE A 172 4.37 -12.90 -0.63
CA ILE A 172 5.06 -11.83 0.10
C ILE A 172 4.04 -10.87 0.70
N THR A 173 4.19 -10.56 1.99
CA THR A 173 3.36 -9.57 2.69
C THR A 173 3.81 -8.15 2.39
N ILE A 174 2.88 -7.32 1.93
CA ILE A 174 3.04 -5.90 1.62
C ILE A 174 2.80 -5.08 2.90
N SER A 175 3.68 -4.11 3.16
CA SER A 175 3.55 -3.18 4.29
C SER A 175 2.73 -1.94 3.95
N ASP A 176 2.81 -1.50 2.71
CA ASP A 176 2.17 -0.28 2.25
C ASP A 176 2.00 -0.22 0.72
N VAL A 177 0.98 0.52 0.30
CA VAL A 177 0.66 0.80 -1.09
C VAL A 177 0.45 2.30 -1.27
N PHE A 178 1.01 2.86 -2.35
CA PHE A 178 0.65 4.17 -2.86
C PHE A 178 -0.04 4.04 -4.21
N ILE A 179 -1.05 4.88 -4.41
CA ILE A 179 -1.86 4.98 -5.62
C ILE A 179 -1.80 6.43 -6.04
N GLY A 180 -1.41 6.72 -7.27
CA GLY A 180 -1.27 8.10 -7.72
C GLY A 180 -1.79 8.33 -9.12
N THR A 181 -1.49 9.53 -9.62
CA THR A 181 -2.22 10.12 -10.75
C THR A 181 -2.17 9.25 -12.00
N PRO A 182 -3.33 9.03 -12.68
CA PRO A 182 -3.35 8.37 -13.98
C PRO A 182 -2.48 9.12 -14.99
N GLY A 183 -1.80 8.41 -15.89
CA GLY A 183 -0.96 9.04 -16.91
C GLY A 183 -0.57 8.07 -18.03
N SER A 184 0.17 8.55 -19.03
CA SER A 184 0.88 7.62 -19.92
C SER A 184 2.11 7.07 -19.19
N LEU A 185 2.56 5.87 -19.58
CA LEU A 185 3.81 5.31 -19.06
C LEU A 185 4.99 6.29 -19.17
N SER A 186 5.11 7.00 -20.30
CA SER A 186 6.16 8.01 -20.51
C SER A 186 6.06 9.16 -19.51
N ASP A 187 4.84 9.63 -19.21
CA ASP A 187 4.62 10.73 -18.26
C ASP A 187 4.93 10.31 -16.83
N LEU A 188 4.51 9.11 -16.44
CA LEU A 188 4.82 8.55 -15.13
C LEU A 188 6.34 8.33 -14.94
N TYR A 189 7.04 7.92 -16.00
CA TYR A 189 8.50 7.80 -15.98
C TYR A 189 9.18 9.14 -15.80
N LYS A 190 8.75 10.16 -16.54
CA LYS A 190 9.27 11.52 -16.38
C LYS A 190 9.01 12.05 -14.98
N GLN A 191 7.85 11.76 -14.39
CA GLN A 191 7.52 12.18 -13.04
C GLN A 191 8.36 11.46 -11.98
N ARG A 192 8.61 10.15 -12.14
CA ARG A 192 9.31 9.35 -11.12
C ARG A 192 10.83 9.41 -11.23
N TRP A 193 11.35 9.42 -12.45
CA TRP A 193 12.76 9.25 -12.76
C TRP A 193 13.38 10.49 -13.41
N GLU A 194 12.60 11.57 -13.60
CA GLU A 194 13.06 12.81 -14.26
C GLU A 194 13.66 12.58 -15.67
N HIS A 195 13.33 11.45 -16.28
CA HIS A 195 13.86 10.98 -17.57
C HIS A 195 12.74 10.46 -18.46
N SER A 196 12.97 10.46 -19.79
CA SER A 196 12.08 9.76 -20.71
C SER A 196 12.35 8.25 -20.66
N LEU A 197 11.38 7.45 -21.11
CA LEU A 197 11.51 5.99 -21.18
C LEU A 197 12.71 5.58 -22.06
N GLU A 198 13.00 6.32 -23.12
CA GLU A 198 14.12 6.08 -24.02
C GLU A 198 15.48 6.41 -23.38
N GLY A 199 15.50 7.31 -22.40
CA GLY A 199 16.71 7.77 -21.71
C GLY A 199 17.05 6.99 -20.44
N VAL A 200 16.16 6.12 -19.96
CA VAL A 200 16.37 5.33 -18.73
C VAL A 200 17.09 4.02 -19.05
N ARG A 201 17.91 3.53 -18.11
CA ARG A 201 18.60 2.22 -18.21
C ARG A 201 17.60 1.10 -18.52
N SER A 202 17.98 0.15 -19.39
CA SER A 202 17.09 -0.92 -19.86
C SER A 202 16.49 -1.79 -18.76
N GLY A 203 17.20 -1.98 -17.63
CA GLY A 203 16.65 -2.67 -16.46
C GLY A 203 15.43 -1.95 -15.86
N LEU A 204 15.36 -0.63 -15.96
CA LEU A 204 14.19 0.12 -15.50
C LEU A 204 13.11 0.20 -16.57
N HIS A 205 13.15 -0.52 -17.68
CA HIS A 205 12.02 -0.57 -18.63
C HIS A 205 10.95 -1.53 -18.09
N PRO A 206 9.66 -1.19 -18.23
CA PRO A 206 8.60 -2.06 -17.76
C PRO A 206 8.60 -3.32 -18.62
N LEU A 207 8.56 -4.47 -17.96
CA LEU A 207 8.34 -5.74 -18.63
C LEU A 207 6.84 -5.98 -18.71
N PRO A 208 6.30 -6.46 -19.85
CA PRO A 208 4.91 -6.91 -19.91
C PRO A 208 4.60 -7.80 -18.72
N TRP A 209 3.40 -7.68 -18.15
CA TRP A 209 3.03 -8.43 -16.96
C TRP A 209 3.33 -9.92 -17.15
N PRO A 210 4.26 -10.50 -16.38
CA PRO A 210 4.60 -11.89 -16.58
C PRO A 210 3.45 -12.75 -16.08
N LYS A 211 3.13 -13.81 -16.82
CA LYS A 211 2.13 -14.80 -16.38
C LYS A 211 2.65 -15.60 -15.17
N ASP A 212 3.96 -15.58 -14.94
CA ASP A 212 4.64 -16.22 -13.82
C ASP A 212 5.37 -15.15 -12.97
N TRP A 213 4.98 -15.05 -11.70
CA TRP A 213 5.57 -14.14 -10.72
C TRP A 213 7.08 -14.28 -10.57
N ASN A 214 7.62 -15.47 -10.78
CA ASN A 214 9.05 -15.74 -10.66
C ASN A 214 9.89 -15.05 -11.75
N GLU A 215 9.25 -14.59 -12.82
CA GLU A 215 9.90 -13.80 -13.88
C GLU A 215 10.13 -12.34 -13.48
N VAL A 216 9.41 -11.84 -12.45
CA VAL A 216 9.64 -10.51 -11.90
C VAL A 216 10.90 -10.53 -11.04
N ARG A 217 11.96 -9.90 -11.55
CA ARG A 217 13.22 -9.72 -10.82
C ARG A 217 13.33 -8.30 -10.31
N PHE A 218 13.71 -8.17 -9.05
CA PHE A 218 14.08 -6.88 -8.48
C PHE A 218 15.37 -6.37 -9.10
N ILE A 219 15.44 -5.06 -9.31
CA ILE A 219 16.61 -4.36 -9.84
C ILE A 219 17.07 -3.34 -8.82
N GLU A 220 18.37 -3.34 -8.54
CA GLU A 220 18.95 -2.41 -7.57
C GLU A 220 18.82 -0.96 -8.06
N ASP A 221 18.26 -0.12 -7.19
CA ASP A 221 18.13 1.30 -7.43
C ASP A 221 18.68 2.11 -6.25
N GLN A 222 19.95 2.47 -6.37
CA GLN A 222 20.66 3.29 -5.38
C GLN A 222 20.28 4.78 -5.44
N GLY A 223 19.53 5.20 -6.47
CA GLY A 223 19.08 6.59 -6.64
C GLY A 223 17.80 6.91 -5.87
N LEU A 224 17.13 5.91 -5.31
CA LEU A 224 15.83 6.08 -4.66
C LEU A 224 15.86 6.86 -3.34
N GLY A 225 17.04 7.25 -2.84
CA GLY A 225 17.24 8.24 -1.78
C GLY A 225 16.09 8.30 -0.77
N TRP A 226 15.87 7.19 -0.06
CA TRP A 226 14.84 7.09 0.98
C TRP A 226 15.37 7.66 2.30
#